data_AF-A0A7S7Q6V6-F1
#
_entry.id   AF-A0A7S7Q6V6-F1
#
_cell.length_a   1.000
_cell.length_b   1.000
_cell.length_c   1.000
_cell.angle_alpha   90.00
_cell.angle_beta   90.00
_cell.angle_gamma   90.00
#
_symmetry.space_group_name_H-M   'P 1'
#
loop_
_entity.id
_entity.type
_entity.pdbx_description
1 polymer ?
#
loop_
_entity_poly.entity_id
_entity_poly.type
_entity_poly.pdbx_seq_one_letter_code
_entity_poly.pdbx_strand_id
1 'polypeptide(L)'
;MSQDTFLKEDLANLRKEMRLTQQQMADALGMALRAYQSIESGESEYRFIHRLAAERVALMIAADRKEPMLAPSSVRDDAIELVRVGRLTGAPVFQKARTDDGNDKAASAEYQAAGFRAAYGTVGEVVLLASAIDSQLNHVLIQLLHLVESPMLEAVIATLDTVRKIEMLKERSTFIAQTRWQKPVRMYVEKVERVYKWRNIACHTPMIPDEKHGAVFVPTAAAKLLKGLQLNEPVAKRVPYSELEAAIKIGESALAEGMSLIENFQKVNIERKKRFG
;
A
#
# COMPACT_ATOMS: atom_id res chain seq x y z
N MET A 1 -31.94 -15.82 -24.22
CA MET A 1 -30.79 -14.90 -24.12
C MET A 1 -29.56 -15.73 -24.39
N SER A 2 -29.02 -15.63 -25.60
CA SER A 2 -27.88 -16.43 -26.04
C SER A 2 -26.68 -16.14 -25.14
N GLN A 3 -26.10 -17.18 -24.54
CA GLN A 3 -24.76 -17.06 -23.95
C GLN A 3 -23.80 -16.81 -25.10
N ASP A 4 -23.56 -15.53 -25.41
CA ASP A 4 -22.47 -15.14 -26.29
C ASP A 4 -21.20 -15.81 -25.76
N THR A 5 -20.66 -16.71 -26.58
CA THR A 5 -19.47 -17.47 -26.24
C THR A 5 -18.30 -16.52 -26.44
N PHE A 6 -17.93 -15.79 -25.40
CA PHE A 6 -16.83 -14.82 -25.47
C PHE A 6 -15.51 -15.55 -25.66
N LEU A 7 -14.79 -15.17 -26.72
CA LEU A 7 -13.60 -15.89 -27.16
C LEU A 7 -12.38 -15.31 -26.45
N LYS A 8 -11.38 -16.14 -26.19
CA LYS A 8 -10.06 -15.70 -25.68
C LYS A 8 -9.43 -14.59 -26.54
N GLU A 9 -9.81 -14.56 -27.82
CA GLU A 9 -9.43 -13.55 -28.81
C GLU A 9 -9.86 -12.15 -28.39
N ASP A 10 -11.00 -12.01 -27.70
CA ASP A 10 -11.51 -10.72 -27.22
C ASP A 10 -10.54 -10.09 -26.20
N LEU A 11 -9.99 -10.91 -25.29
CA LEU A 11 -9.02 -10.44 -24.29
C LEU A 11 -7.69 -10.04 -24.93
N ALA A 12 -7.22 -10.83 -25.91
CA ALA A 12 -5.99 -10.55 -26.64
C ALA A 12 -6.10 -9.29 -27.50
N ASN A 13 -7.24 -9.11 -28.18
CA ASN A 13 -7.52 -7.95 -29.02
C ASN A 13 -7.62 -6.68 -28.17
N LEU A 14 -8.35 -6.73 -27.06
CA LEU A 14 -8.47 -5.61 -26.12
C LEU A 14 -7.09 -5.16 -25.60
N ARG A 15 -6.22 -6.10 -25.21
CA ARG A 15 -4.84 -5.79 -24.80
C ARG A 15 -4.05 -5.08 -25.90
N LYS A 16 -4.15 -5.57 -27.15
CA LYS A 16 -3.45 -5.00 -28.31
C LYS A 16 -3.95 -3.60 -28.64
N GLU A 17 -5.26 -3.37 -28.62
CA GLU A 17 -5.88 -2.07 -28.85
C GLU A 17 -5.40 -1.03 -27.83
N MET A 18 -5.27 -1.44 -26.56
CA MET A 18 -4.71 -0.59 -25.49
C MET A 18 -3.18 -0.44 -25.54
N ARG A 19 -2.50 -1.12 -26.48
CA ARG A 19 -1.03 -1.15 -26.63
C ARG A 19 -0.29 -1.60 -25.35
N LEU A 20 -0.85 -2.59 -24.65
CA LEU A 20 -0.24 -3.13 -23.44
C LEU A 20 0.56 -4.42 -23.71
N THR A 21 1.64 -4.61 -22.95
CA THR A 21 2.30 -5.91 -22.85
C THR A 21 1.46 -6.89 -22.03
N GLN A 22 1.73 -8.19 -22.16
CA GLN A 22 1.07 -9.22 -21.34
C GLN A 22 1.31 -8.98 -19.84
N GLN A 23 2.52 -8.55 -19.47
CA GLN A 23 2.87 -8.20 -18.09
C GLN A 23 2.03 -7.02 -17.58
N GLN A 24 1.97 -5.94 -18.35
CA GLN A 24 1.19 -4.75 -17.97
C GLN A 24 -0.30 -5.06 -17.81
N MET A 25 -0.86 -5.89 -18.69
CA MET A 25 -2.26 -6.30 -18.59
C MET A 25 -2.50 -7.21 -17.37
N ALA A 26 -1.59 -8.15 -17.10
CA ALA A 26 -1.66 -9.01 -15.92
C ALA A 26 -1.59 -8.19 -14.62
N ASP A 27 -0.69 -7.22 -14.56
CA ASP A 27 -0.55 -6.30 -13.43
C ASP A 27 -1.81 -5.44 -13.24
N ALA A 28 -2.39 -4.91 -14.33
CA ALA A 28 -3.63 -4.13 -14.30
C ALA A 28 -4.84 -4.97 -13.86
N LEU A 29 -4.87 -6.25 -14.23
CA LEU A 29 -5.88 -7.22 -13.80
C LEU A 29 -5.65 -7.76 -12.37
N GLY A 30 -4.48 -7.51 -11.79
CA GLY A 30 -4.09 -8.01 -10.47
C GLY A 30 -3.90 -9.53 -10.42
N MET A 31 -3.41 -10.14 -11.52
CA MET A 31 -3.16 -11.58 -11.62
C MET A 31 -1.70 -11.87 -11.99
N ALA A 32 -1.24 -13.08 -11.65
CA ALA A 32 0.10 -13.51 -12.03
C ALA A 32 0.23 -13.62 -13.57
N LEU A 33 1.38 -13.21 -14.12
CA LEU A 33 1.64 -13.26 -15.57
C LEU A 33 1.33 -14.63 -16.17
N ARG A 34 1.75 -15.72 -15.51
CA ARG A 34 1.48 -17.08 -15.99
C ARG A 34 -0.01 -17.41 -16.06
N ALA A 35 -0.79 -16.93 -15.10
CA ALA A 35 -2.24 -17.13 -15.10
C ALA A 35 -2.87 -16.37 -16.27
N TYR A 36 -2.47 -15.12 -16.50
CA TYR A 36 -2.91 -14.34 -17.66
C TYR A 36 -2.54 -15.02 -18.99
N GLN A 37 -1.29 -15.47 -19.13
CA GLN A 37 -0.81 -16.19 -20.32
C GLN A 37 -1.58 -17.48 -20.57
N SER A 38 -1.94 -18.23 -19.51
CA SER A 38 -2.76 -19.44 -19.65
C SER A 38 -4.17 -19.13 -20.20
N ILE A 39 -4.75 -17.99 -19.83
CA ILE A 39 -6.06 -17.55 -20.35
C ILE A 39 -5.92 -17.08 -21.80
N GLU A 40 -4.91 -16.27 -22.12
CA GLU A 40 -4.70 -15.73 -23.47
C GLU A 40 -4.32 -16.84 -24.48
N SER A 41 -3.56 -17.86 -24.04
CA SER A 41 -3.25 -19.05 -24.86
C SER A 41 -4.44 -20.00 -25.01
N GLY A 42 -5.39 -19.98 -24.06
CA GLY A 42 -6.55 -20.87 -24.01
C GLY A 42 -6.30 -22.18 -23.27
N GLU A 43 -5.19 -22.30 -22.53
CA GLU A 43 -4.97 -23.38 -21.56
C GLU A 43 -5.96 -23.28 -20.39
N SER A 44 -6.36 -22.06 -20.04
CA SER A 44 -7.36 -21.75 -19.01
C SER A 44 -8.59 -21.08 -19.60
N GLU A 45 -9.75 -21.35 -19.00
CA GLU A 45 -11.03 -20.81 -19.43
C GLU A 45 -11.13 -19.29 -19.21
N TYR A 46 -11.56 -18.57 -20.25
CA TYR A 46 -11.88 -17.14 -20.15
C TYR A 46 -13.28 -16.94 -19.54
N ARG A 47 -13.31 -16.88 -18.21
CA ARG A 47 -14.54 -16.71 -17.44
C ARG A 47 -15.06 -15.28 -17.46
N PHE A 48 -16.36 -15.15 -17.20
CA PHE A 48 -17.07 -13.87 -17.09
C PHE A 48 -16.39 -12.87 -16.14
N ILE A 49 -15.83 -13.33 -15.02
CA ILE A 49 -15.12 -12.47 -14.07
C ILE A 49 -13.85 -11.85 -14.67
N HIS A 50 -13.13 -12.58 -15.53
CA HIS A 50 -11.94 -12.06 -16.22
C HIS A 50 -12.34 -10.97 -17.22
N ARG A 51 -13.49 -11.14 -17.87
CA ARG A 51 -14.05 -10.14 -18.78
C ARG A 51 -14.40 -8.84 -18.07
N LEU A 52 -15.18 -8.90 -16.99
CA LEU A 52 -15.55 -7.70 -16.22
C LEU A 52 -14.30 -6.96 -15.71
N ALA A 53 -13.28 -7.70 -15.29
CA ALA A 53 -12.01 -7.11 -14.88
C ALA A 53 -11.29 -6.42 -16.05
N ALA A 54 -11.24 -7.05 -17.23
CA ALA A 54 -10.63 -6.50 -18.42
C ALA A 54 -11.38 -5.25 -18.95
N GLU A 55 -12.71 -5.29 -18.95
CA GLU A 55 -13.58 -4.16 -19.29
C GLU A 55 -13.35 -2.96 -18.36
N ARG A 56 -13.17 -3.20 -17.06
CA ARG A 56 -12.85 -2.16 -16.09
C ARG A 56 -11.46 -1.57 -16.30
N VAL A 57 -10.47 -2.40 -16.60
CA VAL A 57 -9.11 -1.94 -16.95
C VAL A 57 -9.16 -1.06 -18.21
N ALA A 58 -9.93 -1.47 -19.22
CA ALA A 58 -10.09 -0.69 -20.45
C ALA A 58 -10.74 0.67 -20.21
N LEU A 59 -11.79 0.74 -19.38
CA LEU A 59 -12.41 2.01 -18.99
C LEU A 59 -11.44 2.95 -18.26
N MET A 60 -10.65 2.40 -17.33
CA MET A 60 -9.66 3.17 -16.58
C MET A 60 -8.60 3.77 -17.53
N ILE A 61 -8.06 2.96 -18.44
CA ILE A 61 -7.06 3.41 -19.41
C ILE A 61 -7.64 4.42 -20.40
N ALA A 62 -8.88 4.20 -20.84
CA ALA A 62 -9.61 5.13 -21.70
C ALA A 62 -9.79 6.50 -21.03
N ALA A 63 -10.12 6.52 -19.74
CA ALA A 63 -10.24 7.74 -18.95
C ALA A 63 -8.89 8.46 -18.79
N ASP A 64 -7.83 7.73 -18.44
CA ASP A 64 -6.48 8.29 -18.23
C ASP A 64 -5.89 8.88 -19.52
N ARG A 65 -6.07 8.19 -20.66
CA ARG A 65 -5.58 8.64 -21.97
C ARG A 65 -6.50 9.65 -22.65
N LYS A 66 -7.70 9.89 -22.10
CA LYS A 66 -8.75 10.71 -22.72
C LYS A 66 -9.19 10.18 -24.10
N GLU A 67 -9.12 8.87 -24.28
CA GLU A 67 -9.48 8.17 -25.51
C GLU A 67 -10.66 7.23 -25.23
N PRO A 68 -11.91 7.72 -25.25
CA PRO A 68 -13.09 6.94 -24.85
C PRO A 68 -13.32 5.71 -25.74
N MET A 69 -12.81 5.72 -26.97
CA MET A 69 -12.96 4.61 -27.92
C MET A 69 -12.16 3.36 -27.52
N LEU A 70 -11.22 3.46 -26.57
CA LEU A 70 -10.49 2.30 -26.04
C LEU A 70 -11.35 1.43 -25.12
N ALA A 71 -12.43 1.96 -24.55
CA ALA A 71 -13.33 1.17 -23.73
C ALA A 71 -14.31 0.38 -24.62
N PRO A 72 -14.64 -0.89 -24.30
CA PRO A 72 -15.64 -1.67 -25.02
C PRO A 72 -17.01 -0.97 -25.07
N SER A 73 -17.79 -1.21 -26.12
CA SER A 73 -19.07 -0.52 -26.36
C SER A 73 -20.05 -0.67 -25.17
N SER A 74 -20.17 -1.87 -24.62
CA SER A 74 -20.99 -2.14 -23.42
C SER A 74 -20.68 -1.19 -22.28
N VAL A 75 -19.40 -0.97 -22.00
CA VAL A 75 -18.93 -0.14 -20.90
C VAL A 75 -19.12 1.35 -21.21
N ARG A 76 -18.96 1.75 -22.47
CA ARG A 76 -19.22 3.14 -22.89
C ARG A 76 -20.69 3.50 -22.74
N ASP A 77 -21.58 2.60 -23.15
CA ASP A 77 -23.02 2.81 -23.06
C ASP A 77 -23.46 2.95 -21.59
N ASP A 78 -22.95 2.07 -20.72
CA ASP A 78 -23.17 2.16 -19.27
C ASP A 78 -22.64 3.48 -18.68
N ALA A 79 -21.45 3.92 -19.10
CA ALA A 79 -20.87 5.18 -18.64
C ALA A 79 -21.67 6.41 -19.11
N ILE A 80 -22.17 6.39 -20.34
CA ILE A 80 -23.03 7.45 -20.90
C ILE A 80 -24.35 7.50 -20.12
N GLU A 81 -24.97 6.35 -19.87
CA GLU A 81 -26.23 6.28 -19.13
C GLU A 81 -26.06 6.76 -17.69
N LEU A 82 -24.94 6.40 -17.03
CA LEU A 82 -24.62 6.90 -15.69
C LEU A 82 -24.52 8.43 -15.67
N VAL A 83 -23.85 9.03 -16.66
CA VAL A 83 -23.76 10.50 -16.79
C VAL A 83 -25.14 11.12 -17.05
N ARG A 84 -25.98 10.47 -17.87
CA ARG A 84 -27.35 10.91 -18.15
C ARG A 84 -28.19 10.93 -16.88
N VAL A 85 -28.19 9.84 -16.12
CA VAL A 85 -28.90 9.72 -14.83
C VAL A 85 -28.36 10.73 -13.83
N GLY A 86 -27.04 10.87 -13.73
CA GLY A 86 -26.40 11.84 -12.83
C GLY A 86 -26.79 13.29 -13.09
N ARG A 87 -27.03 13.66 -14.36
CA ARG A 87 -27.56 14.98 -14.72
C ARG A 87 -29.02 15.14 -14.32
N LEU A 88 -29.85 14.12 -14.50
CA LEU A 88 -31.27 14.15 -14.14
C LEU A 88 -31.49 14.24 -12.63
N THR A 89 -30.64 13.59 -11.83
CA THR A 89 -30.70 13.64 -10.37
C THR A 89 -30.06 14.88 -9.77
N GLY A 90 -29.52 15.78 -10.60
CA GLY A 90 -28.91 17.03 -10.16
C GLY A 90 -27.56 16.85 -9.44
N ALA A 91 -26.92 15.68 -9.55
CA ALA A 91 -25.66 15.42 -8.88
C ALA A 91 -24.56 16.38 -9.38
N PRO A 92 -23.87 17.12 -8.49
CA PRO A 92 -22.98 18.22 -8.86
C PRO A 92 -21.80 17.78 -9.73
N VAL A 93 -21.37 16.51 -9.60
CA VAL A 93 -20.25 15.91 -10.36
C VAL A 93 -20.56 15.79 -11.86
N PHE A 94 -21.83 15.72 -12.26
CA PHE A 94 -22.25 15.55 -13.66
C PHE A 94 -22.79 16.84 -14.30
N GLN A 95 -22.86 17.93 -13.54
CA GLN A 95 -23.24 19.25 -14.05
C GLN A 95 -22.07 19.85 -14.84
N LYS A 96 -22.35 20.36 -16.04
CA LYS A 96 -21.35 21.02 -16.88
C LYS A 96 -20.88 22.27 -16.14
N ALA A 97 -19.62 22.33 -15.74
CA ALA A 97 -19.03 23.55 -15.20
C ALA A 97 -19.25 24.67 -16.23
N ARG A 98 -19.95 25.74 -15.82
CA ARG A 98 -19.96 27.00 -16.55
C ARG A 98 -18.50 27.42 -16.71
N THR A 99 -18.10 27.65 -17.96
CA THR A 99 -16.81 28.25 -18.31
C THR A 99 -16.82 29.69 -17.84
N ASP A 100 -16.41 29.93 -16.60
CA ASP A 100 -15.88 31.20 -16.12
C ASP A 100 -14.75 30.90 -15.13
N ASP A 101 -13.72 31.73 -15.16
CA ASP A 101 -12.56 31.83 -14.25
C ASP A 101 -11.37 30.87 -14.50
N GLY A 102 -10.61 31.20 -15.54
CA GLY A 102 -9.29 30.63 -15.86
C GLY A 102 -8.13 31.17 -15.02
N ASN A 103 -8.35 32.08 -14.07
CA ASN A 103 -7.27 32.70 -13.28
C ASN A 103 -7.13 32.14 -11.85
N ASP A 104 -8.25 31.80 -11.18
CA ASP A 104 -8.22 31.27 -9.80
C ASP A 104 -7.84 29.78 -9.72
N LYS A 105 -8.08 29.02 -10.80
CA LYS A 105 -7.71 27.59 -10.87
C LYS A 105 -6.21 27.36 -11.02
N ALA A 106 -5.48 28.29 -11.61
CA ALA A 106 -4.02 28.16 -11.77
C ALA A 106 -3.32 28.28 -10.40
N ALA A 107 -3.71 29.29 -9.61
CA ALA A 107 -3.19 29.48 -8.25
C ALA A 107 -3.61 28.34 -7.30
N SER A 108 -4.85 27.84 -7.39
CA SER A 108 -5.30 26.72 -6.56
C SER A 108 -4.67 25.38 -6.96
N ALA A 109 -4.45 25.13 -8.26
CA ALA A 109 -3.75 23.95 -8.74
C ALA A 109 -2.26 23.97 -8.38
N GLU A 110 -1.61 25.13 -8.41
CA GLU A 110 -0.22 25.28 -7.99
C GLU A 110 -0.06 25.11 -6.47
N TYR A 111 -1.01 25.62 -5.67
CA TYR A 111 -1.06 25.42 -4.22
C TYR A 111 -1.34 23.95 -3.85
N GLN A 112 -2.28 23.30 -4.54
CA GLN A 112 -2.55 21.86 -4.38
C GLN A 112 -1.34 21.02 -4.82
N ALA A 113 -0.63 21.41 -5.87
CA ALA A 113 0.61 20.75 -6.29
C ALA A 113 1.73 20.92 -5.26
N ALA A 114 1.83 22.07 -4.60
CA ALA A 114 2.80 22.31 -3.53
C ALA A 114 2.48 21.47 -2.28
N GLY A 115 1.22 21.43 -1.83
CA GLY A 115 0.77 20.59 -0.72
C GLY A 115 0.93 19.09 -1.00
N PHE A 116 0.64 18.66 -2.22
CA PHE A 116 0.85 17.28 -2.66
C PHE A 116 2.35 16.92 -2.71
N ARG A 117 3.23 17.83 -3.14
CA ARG A 117 4.68 17.64 -3.08
C ARG A 117 5.18 17.54 -1.64
N ALA A 118 4.66 18.36 -0.74
CA ALA A 118 5.02 18.31 0.68
C ALA A 118 4.68 16.95 1.32
N ALA A 119 3.58 16.31 0.92
CA ALA A 119 3.19 14.99 1.41
C ALA A 119 4.24 13.90 1.10
N TYR A 120 5.02 14.01 0.01
CA TYR A 120 6.13 13.10 -0.25
C TYR A 120 7.27 13.25 0.76
N GLY A 121 7.44 14.44 1.37
CA GLY A 121 8.37 14.64 2.47
C GLY A 121 8.00 13.78 3.67
N THR A 122 6.72 13.82 4.08
CA THR A 122 6.18 12.99 5.18
C THR A 122 6.31 11.49 4.89
N VAL A 123 6.08 11.08 3.63
CA VAL A 123 6.30 9.69 3.19
C VAL A 123 7.77 9.31 3.33
N GLY A 124 8.68 10.15 2.85
CA GLY A 124 10.12 9.94 2.96
C GLY A 124 10.58 9.78 4.40
N GLU A 125 10.06 10.62 5.30
CA GLU A 125 10.36 10.58 6.73
C GLU A 125 9.94 9.24 7.37
N VAL A 126 8.73 8.75 7.11
CA VAL A 126 8.29 7.43 7.60
C VAL A 126 9.19 6.30 7.08
N VAL A 127 9.63 6.38 5.82
CA VAL A 127 10.50 5.36 5.22
C VAL A 127 11.90 5.37 5.84
N LEU A 128 12.47 6.56 6.06
CA LEU A 128 13.77 6.70 6.73
C LEU A 128 13.68 6.21 8.17
N LEU A 129 12.61 6.55 8.88
CA LEU A 129 12.35 6.12 10.24
C LEU A 129 12.21 4.59 10.34
N ALA A 130 11.46 3.98 9.42
CA ALA A 130 11.33 2.52 9.36
C ALA A 130 12.67 1.83 9.07
N SER A 131 13.51 2.42 8.23
CA SER A 131 14.85 1.91 7.92
C SER A 131 15.79 2.01 9.13
N ALA A 132 15.74 3.12 9.86
CA ALA A 132 16.48 3.29 11.11
C ALA A 132 16.03 2.28 12.18
N ILE A 133 14.72 2.03 12.29
CA ILE A 133 14.16 1.01 13.19
C ILE A 133 14.62 -0.39 12.76
N ASP A 134 14.73 -0.70 11.46
CA ASP A 134 15.25 -2.00 11.02
C ASP A 134 16.69 -2.25 11.46
N SER A 135 17.54 -1.24 11.30
CA SER A 135 18.92 -1.28 11.76
C SER A 135 18.97 -1.48 13.28
N GLN A 136 18.17 -0.72 14.03
CA GLN A 136 18.06 -0.87 15.47
C GLN A 136 17.56 -2.25 15.89
N LEU A 137 16.58 -2.83 15.18
CA LEU A 137 16.05 -4.17 15.44
C LEU A 137 17.15 -5.23 15.40
N ASN A 138 18.15 -5.08 14.53
CA ASN A 138 19.29 -5.99 14.47
C ASN A 138 20.01 -6.02 15.82
N HIS A 139 20.32 -4.85 16.37
CA HIS A 139 20.98 -4.73 17.67
C HIS A 139 20.09 -5.19 18.82
N VAL A 140 18.79 -4.87 18.80
CA VAL A 140 17.83 -5.35 19.81
C VAL A 140 17.81 -6.88 19.82
N LEU A 141 17.78 -7.53 18.66
CA LEU A 141 17.83 -9.00 18.56
C LEU A 141 19.12 -9.58 19.13
N ILE A 142 20.28 -9.04 18.75
CA ILE A 142 21.59 -9.48 19.25
C ILE A 142 21.60 -9.45 20.77
N GLN A 143 21.17 -8.33 21.36
CA GLN A 143 21.21 -8.13 22.81
C GLN A 143 20.16 -8.96 23.55
N LEU A 144 18.92 -9.02 23.05
CA LEU A 144 17.83 -9.76 23.70
C LEU A 144 18.04 -11.28 23.67
N LEU A 145 18.57 -11.79 22.56
CA LEU A 145 18.86 -13.21 22.38
C LEU A 145 20.22 -13.61 22.94
N HIS A 146 21.02 -12.64 23.41
CA HIS A 146 22.36 -12.88 23.94
C HIS A 146 23.24 -13.64 22.94
N LEU A 147 23.23 -13.19 21.68
CA LEU A 147 24.01 -13.81 20.62
C LEU A 147 25.49 -13.45 20.79
N VAL A 148 26.37 -14.42 20.50
CA VAL A 148 27.82 -14.23 20.59
C VAL A 148 28.27 -13.22 19.55
N GLU A 149 28.93 -12.15 20.01
CA GLU A 149 29.47 -11.12 19.12
C GLU A 149 30.45 -11.74 18.12
N SER A 150 30.11 -11.65 16.84
CA SER A 150 30.94 -12.05 15.72
C SER A 150 30.88 -10.94 14.67
N PRO A 151 31.99 -10.62 13.98
CA PRO A 151 32.03 -9.54 12.98
C PRO A 151 30.95 -9.65 11.89
N MET A 152 30.47 -10.86 11.59
CA MET A 152 29.47 -11.11 10.55
C MET A 152 28.03 -11.26 11.09
N LEU A 153 27.84 -11.25 12.41
CA LEU A 153 26.53 -11.53 13.00
C LEU A 153 25.48 -10.50 12.59
N GLU A 154 25.81 -9.22 12.64
CA GLU A 154 24.89 -8.15 12.27
C GLU A 154 24.50 -8.25 10.80
N ALA A 155 25.46 -8.51 9.92
CA ALA A 155 25.21 -8.69 8.49
C ALA A 155 24.27 -9.88 8.23
N VAL A 156 24.44 -11.00 8.94
CA VAL A 156 23.55 -12.16 8.84
C VAL A 156 22.14 -11.80 9.33
N ILE A 157 22.01 -11.12 10.47
CA ILE A 157 20.70 -10.70 10.99
C ILE A 157 20.02 -9.69 10.07
N ALA A 158 20.79 -8.81 9.42
CA ALA A 158 20.28 -7.85 8.46
C ALA A 158 19.65 -8.52 7.21
N THR A 159 20.01 -9.77 6.89
CA THR A 159 19.35 -10.53 5.81
C THR A 159 17.96 -11.06 6.17
N LEU A 160 17.60 -11.07 7.46
CA LEU A 160 16.28 -11.50 7.90
C LEU A 160 15.24 -10.43 7.54
N ASP A 161 14.06 -10.87 7.10
CA ASP A 161 12.92 -9.97 6.93
C ASP A 161 12.50 -9.39 8.29
N THR A 162 12.16 -8.10 8.32
CA THR A 162 11.71 -7.39 9.53
C THR A 162 10.52 -8.10 10.19
N VAL A 163 9.61 -8.69 9.41
CA VAL A 163 8.48 -9.47 9.95
C VAL A 163 8.99 -10.64 10.80
N ARG A 164 10.02 -11.36 10.34
CA ARG A 164 10.64 -12.45 11.09
C ARG A 164 11.38 -11.95 12.32
N LYS A 165 12.11 -10.83 12.22
CA LYS A 165 12.75 -10.19 13.37
C LYS A 165 11.74 -9.89 14.48
N ILE A 166 10.58 -9.35 14.10
CA ILE A 166 9.48 -9.04 15.01
C ILE A 166 8.90 -10.30 15.65
N GLU A 167 8.61 -11.34 14.87
CA GLU A 167 8.12 -12.63 15.39
C GLU A 167 9.08 -13.24 16.42
N MET A 168 10.39 -13.24 16.13
CA MET A 168 11.41 -13.73 17.05
C MET A 168 11.41 -12.96 18.38
N LEU A 169 11.29 -11.63 18.33
CA LEU A 169 11.22 -10.79 19.54
C LEU A 169 9.92 -11.02 20.32
N LYS A 170 8.78 -11.19 19.64
CA LYS A 170 7.50 -11.52 20.27
C LYS A 170 7.58 -12.83 21.04
N GLU A 171 8.01 -13.89 20.37
CA GLU A 171 8.17 -15.20 20.99
C GLU A 171 9.12 -15.12 22.17
N ARG A 172 10.28 -14.48 21.99
CA ARG A 172 11.26 -14.30 23.07
C ARG A 172 10.68 -13.55 24.27
N SER A 173 9.84 -12.54 24.04
CA SER A 173 9.23 -11.76 25.11
C SER A 173 8.35 -12.59 26.04
N THR A 174 7.74 -13.68 25.54
CA THR A 174 6.91 -14.59 26.35
C THR A 174 7.73 -15.37 27.37
N PHE A 175 9.00 -15.67 27.07
CA PHE A 175 9.93 -16.37 27.96
C PHE A 175 10.59 -15.46 29.00
N ILE A 176 10.35 -14.15 28.97
CA ILE A 176 10.87 -13.21 29.97
C ILE A 176 9.95 -13.25 31.19
N ALA A 177 10.40 -13.90 32.26
CA ALA A 177 9.61 -14.05 33.50
C ALA A 177 9.32 -12.72 34.22
N GLN A 178 10.20 -11.73 34.09
CA GLN A 178 10.05 -10.44 34.79
C GLN A 178 9.20 -9.47 33.96
N THR A 179 8.01 -9.14 34.45
CA THR A 179 7.06 -8.22 33.79
C THR A 179 7.67 -6.86 33.44
N ARG A 180 8.58 -6.35 34.29
CA ARG A 180 9.29 -5.07 34.07
C ARG A 180 10.16 -5.07 32.81
N TRP A 181 10.61 -6.23 32.35
CA TRP A 181 11.42 -6.40 31.13
C TRP A 181 10.57 -6.86 29.95
N GLN A 182 9.59 -7.73 30.21
CA GLN A 182 8.67 -8.22 29.20
C GLN A 182 7.82 -7.11 28.58
N LYS A 183 7.22 -6.24 29.41
CA LYS A 183 6.30 -5.20 28.95
C LYS A 183 6.97 -4.18 28.01
N PRO A 184 8.15 -3.63 28.32
CA PRO A 184 8.87 -2.75 27.40
C PRO A 184 9.20 -3.39 26.05
N VAL A 185 9.68 -4.64 26.04
CA VAL A 185 9.98 -5.37 24.79
C VAL A 185 8.72 -5.54 23.95
N ARG A 186 7.61 -5.97 24.57
CA ARG A 186 6.34 -6.15 23.87
C ARG A 186 5.80 -4.84 23.30
N MET A 187 5.80 -3.77 24.10
CA MET A 187 5.35 -2.45 23.66
C MET A 187 6.19 -1.91 22.50
N TYR A 188 7.51 -2.05 22.58
CA TYR A 188 8.42 -1.68 21.50
C TYR A 188 8.05 -2.43 20.22
N VAL A 189 7.91 -3.76 20.28
CA VAL A 189 7.56 -4.57 19.11
C VAL A 189 6.21 -4.18 18.52
N GLU A 190 5.19 -3.94 19.34
CA GLU A 190 3.86 -3.48 18.88
C GLU A 190 3.94 -2.12 18.16
N LYS A 191 4.81 -1.21 18.60
CA LYS A 191 5.04 0.07 17.91
C LYS A 191 5.76 -0.13 16.59
N VAL A 192 6.79 -0.95 16.55
CA VAL A 192 7.53 -1.27 15.32
C VAL A 192 6.60 -1.85 14.26
N GLU A 193 5.73 -2.79 14.63
CA GLU A 193 4.72 -3.33 13.69
C GLU A 193 3.79 -2.26 13.11
N ARG A 194 3.35 -1.31 13.95
CA ARG A 194 2.51 -0.21 13.50
C ARG A 194 3.25 0.67 12.49
N VAL A 195 4.51 1.01 12.75
CA VAL A 195 5.34 1.81 11.82
C VAL A 195 5.51 1.07 10.49
N TYR A 196 5.80 -0.23 10.51
CA TYR A 196 5.94 -1.03 9.30
C TYR A 196 4.65 -1.16 8.50
N LYS A 197 3.50 -1.25 9.18
CA LYS A 197 2.19 -1.19 8.53
C LYS A 197 2.00 0.13 7.79
N TRP A 198 2.38 1.25 8.41
CA TRP A 198 2.31 2.58 7.81
C TRP A 198 3.28 2.76 6.64
N ARG A 199 4.53 2.31 6.78
CA ARG A 199 5.51 2.25 5.70
C ARG A 199 4.99 1.45 4.52
N ASN A 200 4.34 0.31 4.76
CA ASN A 200 3.77 -0.51 3.69
C ASN A 200 2.59 0.17 2.98
N ILE A 201 1.77 0.93 3.70
CA ILE A 201 0.74 1.76 3.07
C ILE A 201 1.41 2.83 2.20
N ALA A 202 2.38 3.56 2.75
CA ALA A 202 3.04 4.67 2.07
C ALA A 202 3.83 4.24 0.80
N CYS A 203 4.51 3.08 0.84
CA CYS A 203 5.32 2.61 -0.29
C CYS A 203 4.54 1.80 -1.34
N HIS A 204 3.44 1.15 -0.95
CA HIS A 204 2.72 0.19 -1.82
C HIS A 204 1.26 0.58 -2.09
N THR A 205 0.91 1.84 -1.84
CA THR A 205 -0.40 2.39 -2.16
C THR A 205 -0.17 3.73 -2.87
N PRO A 206 -0.72 3.93 -4.08
CA PRO A 206 -0.55 5.19 -4.78
C PRO A 206 -1.25 6.32 -4.01
N MET A 207 -0.60 7.48 -4.02
CA MET A 207 -1.10 8.70 -3.43
C MET A 207 -1.67 9.60 -4.52
N ILE A 208 -2.89 10.10 -4.32
CA ILE A 208 -3.55 11.04 -5.24
C ILE A 208 -3.85 12.35 -4.52
N PRO A 209 -3.88 13.49 -5.22
CA PRO A 209 -4.33 14.75 -4.64
C PRO A 209 -5.81 14.67 -4.24
N ASP A 210 -6.17 15.28 -3.12
CA ASP A 210 -7.53 15.33 -2.59
C ASP A 210 -7.83 16.75 -2.11
N GLU A 211 -9.00 17.29 -2.47
CA GLU A 211 -9.36 18.68 -2.16
C GLU A 211 -9.53 18.94 -0.66
N LYS A 212 -9.90 17.93 0.12
CA LYS A 212 -10.18 18.05 1.55
C LYS A 212 -8.97 17.75 2.41
N HIS A 213 -8.19 16.76 2.00
CA HIS A 213 -7.06 16.24 2.79
C HIS A 213 -5.70 16.53 2.17
N GLY A 214 -5.63 17.25 1.04
CA GLY A 214 -4.41 17.53 0.29
C GLY A 214 -3.91 16.32 -0.49
N ALA A 215 -3.66 15.20 0.21
CA ALA A 215 -3.21 13.94 -0.38
C ALA A 215 -3.82 12.73 0.34
N VAL A 216 -4.20 11.71 -0.41
CA VAL A 216 -4.79 10.48 0.13
C VAL A 216 -4.20 9.25 -0.56
N PHE A 217 -3.98 8.19 0.22
CA PHE A 217 -3.62 6.87 -0.29
C PHE A 217 -4.87 6.14 -0.76
N VAL A 218 -4.85 5.70 -2.02
CA VAL A 218 -5.96 4.97 -2.64
C VAL A 218 -5.51 3.56 -3.02
N PRO A 219 -6.12 2.50 -2.46
CA PRO A 219 -5.80 1.14 -2.85
C PRO A 219 -6.22 0.90 -4.30
N THR A 220 -5.27 0.57 -5.17
CA THR A 220 -5.54 0.19 -6.57
C THR A 220 -5.68 -1.30 -6.77
N ALA A 221 -5.09 -2.11 -5.89
CA ALA A 221 -5.20 -3.57 -5.97
C ALA A 221 -6.63 -4.04 -5.62
N ALA A 222 -7.24 -4.83 -6.51
CA ALA A 222 -8.60 -5.36 -6.34
C ALA A 222 -8.81 -6.09 -5.00
N ALA A 223 -7.82 -6.86 -4.54
CA ALA A 223 -7.89 -7.53 -3.24
C ALA A 223 -7.94 -6.56 -2.04
N LYS A 224 -7.20 -5.43 -2.11
CA LYS A 224 -7.24 -4.39 -1.07
C LYS A 224 -8.56 -3.62 -1.11
N LEU A 225 -9.10 -3.39 -2.31
CA LEU A 225 -10.40 -2.75 -2.51
C LEU A 225 -11.53 -3.59 -1.93
N LEU A 226 -11.57 -4.88 -2.24
CA LEU A 226 -12.59 -5.81 -1.70
C LEU A 226 -12.48 -5.98 -0.19
N LYS A 227 -11.26 -6.04 0.37
CA LYS A 227 -11.04 -6.12 1.83
C LYS A 227 -11.44 -4.83 2.56
N GLY A 228 -11.38 -3.69 1.89
CA GLY A 228 -11.71 -2.37 2.44
C GLY A 228 -13.13 -1.90 2.12
N LEU A 229 -13.91 -2.67 1.37
CA LEU A 229 -15.26 -2.32 0.95
C LEU A 229 -16.22 -2.49 2.12
N GLN A 230 -16.80 -1.40 2.59
CA GLN A 230 -17.90 -1.47 3.54
C GLN A 230 -19.18 -1.71 2.74
N LEU A 231 -19.91 -2.79 3.01
CA LEU A 231 -21.15 -3.11 2.28
C LEU A 231 -22.21 -2.00 2.39
N ASN A 232 -22.08 -1.13 3.39
CA ASN A 232 -22.99 -0.02 3.65
C ASN A 232 -22.60 1.27 2.90
N GLU A 233 -21.34 1.40 2.47
CA GLU A 233 -20.83 2.57 1.73
C GLU A 233 -19.92 2.08 0.58
N PRO A 234 -20.33 2.24 -0.70
CA PRO A 234 -19.60 1.72 -1.85
C PRO A 234 -18.33 2.52 -2.19
N VAL A 235 -17.71 3.16 -1.21
CA VAL A 235 -16.50 3.97 -1.36
C VAL A 235 -15.32 3.25 -0.74
N ALA A 236 -14.27 3.04 -1.55
CA ALA A 236 -13.03 2.46 -1.07
C ALA A 236 -12.43 3.32 0.05
N LYS A 237 -11.97 2.69 1.15
CA LYS A 237 -11.32 3.38 2.26
C LYS A 237 -10.09 4.15 1.76
N ARG A 238 -10.17 5.47 1.80
CA ARG A 238 -9.04 6.39 1.55
C ARG A 238 -8.35 6.70 2.86
N VAL A 239 -7.03 6.73 2.86
CA VAL A 239 -6.24 7.06 4.05
C VAL A 239 -5.55 8.41 3.82
N PRO A 240 -5.90 9.47 4.57
CA PRO A 240 -5.25 10.76 4.43
C PRO A 240 -3.79 10.70 4.87
N TYR A 241 -2.92 11.47 4.20
CA TYR A 241 -1.49 11.47 4.51
C TYR A 241 -1.19 12.00 5.92
N SER A 242 -2.07 12.83 6.49
CA SER A 242 -1.93 13.35 7.86
C SER A 242 -1.92 12.24 8.92
N GLU A 243 -2.47 11.06 8.65
CA GLU A 243 -2.35 9.91 9.55
C GLU A 243 -0.90 9.40 9.66
N LEU A 244 -0.02 9.74 8.70
CA LEU A 244 1.41 9.43 8.78
C LEU A 244 2.13 10.23 9.87
N GLU A 245 1.68 11.44 10.20
CA GLU A 245 2.30 12.24 11.28
C GLU A 245 2.19 11.53 12.64
N ALA A 246 1.05 10.86 12.88
CA ALA A 246 0.88 10.03 14.06
C ALA A 246 1.82 8.81 14.03
N ALA A 247 2.06 8.23 12.85
CA ALA A 247 3.00 7.13 12.67
C ALA A 247 4.45 7.56 12.90
N ILE A 248 4.84 8.77 12.48
CA ILE A 248 6.17 9.35 12.72
C ILE A 248 6.41 9.45 14.23
N LYS A 249 5.49 10.06 14.97
CA LYS A 249 5.59 10.16 16.45
C LYS A 249 5.71 8.80 17.13
N ILE A 250 4.99 7.79 16.64
CA ILE A 250 5.10 6.41 17.15
C ILE A 250 6.48 5.84 16.86
N GLY A 251 7.04 6.07 15.67
CA GLY A 251 8.35 5.56 15.29
C GLY A 251 9.51 6.28 15.99
N GLU A 252 9.42 7.58 16.24
CA GLU A 252 10.38 8.32 17.08
C GLU A 252 10.40 7.77 18.51
N SER A 253 9.21 7.55 19.08
CA SER A 253 9.08 6.92 20.38
C SER A 253 9.64 5.48 20.38
N ALA A 254 9.40 4.71 19.31
CA ALA A 254 9.95 3.37 19.18
C ALA A 254 11.48 3.41 19.12
N LEU A 255 12.09 4.33 18.36
CA LEU A 255 13.54 4.47 18.31
C LEU A 255 14.14 4.78 19.69
N ALA A 256 13.55 5.70 20.44
CA ALA A 256 14.01 6.01 21.79
C ALA A 256 13.92 4.79 22.73
N GLU A 257 12.80 4.06 22.67
CA GLU A 257 12.59 2.85 23.47
C GLU A 257 13.56 1.73 23.07
N GLY A 258 13.82 1.54 21.78
CA GLY A 258 14.76 0.54 21.29
C GLY A 258 16.19 0.81 21.73
N MET A 259 16.63 2.08 21.78
CA MET A 259 17.94 2.44 22.33
C MET A 259 18.02 2.09 23.82
N SER A 260 16.99 2.44 24.59
CA SER A 260 16.93 2.08 26.01
C SER A 260 16.95 0.56 26.23
N LEU A 261 16.25 -0.21 25.39
CA LEU A 261 16.30 -1.68 25.44
C LEU A 261 17.72 -2.21 25.18
N ILE A 262 18.40 -1.71 24.13
CA ILE A 262 19.77 -2.11 23.81
C ILE A 262 20.68 -1.87 25.01
N GLU A 263 20.69 -0.66 25.57
CA GLU A 263 21.54 -0.32 26.72
C GLU A 263 21.24 -1.19 27.95
N ASN A 264 19.96 -1.42 28.24
CA ASN A 264 19.55 -2.19 29.40
C ASN A 264 19.94 -3.67 29.27
N PHE A 265 19.70 -4.27 28.11
CA PHE A 265 20.09 -5.67 27.86
C PHE A 265 21.60 -5.84 27.74
N GLN A 266 22.34 -4.85 27.19
CA GLN A 266 23.81 -4.84 27.22
C GLN A 266 24.35 -4.88 28.64
N LYS A 267 23.84 -4.03 29.55
CA LYS A 267 24.24 -4.03 30.96
C LYS A 267 24.00 -5.40 31.62
N VAL A 268 22.82 -5.98 31.40
CA VAL A 268 22.48 -7.32 31.91
C VAL A 268 23.39 -8.40 31.32
N ASN A 269 23.69 -8.34 30.02
CA ASN A 269 24.57 -9.29 29.35
C ASN A 269 26.00 -9.21 29.88
N ILE A 270 26.52 -8.00 30.13
CA ILE A 270 27.83 -7.78 30.75
C ILE A 270 27.87 -8.33 32.17
N GLU A 271 26.85 -8.06 32.99
CA GLU A 271 26.76 -8.60 34.35
C GLU A 271 26.66 -10.12 34.36
N ARG A 272 25.88 -10.69 33.44
CA ARG A 272 25.76 -12.14 33.26
C ARG A 272 27.11 -12.74 32.88
N LYS A 273 27.84 -12.13 31.95
CA LYS A 273 29.18 -12.58 31.53
C LYS A 273 30.18 -12.57 32.69
N LYS A 274 30.12 -11.52 33.53
CA LYS A 274 30.94 -11.44 34.76
C LYS A 274 30.62 -12.55 35.77
N ARG A 275 29.36 -12.98 35.87
CA ARG A 275 28.90 -13.98 36.85
C ARG A 275 29.05 -15.42 36.36
N PHE A 276 28.95 -15.66 35.05
CA PHE A 276 28.79 -17.00 34.48
C PHE A 276 29.75 -17.35 33.34
N GLY A 277 30.62 -16.43 32.89
CA GLY A 277 31.57 -16.62 31.77
C GLY A 277 31.03 -16.16 30.42
#